data_AF-A0A7T8JZX4-F1
#
_entry.id   AF-A0A7T8JZX4-F1
#
_cell.length_a   1.000
_cell.length_b   1.000
_cell.length_c   1.000
_cell.angle_alpha   90.00
_cell.angle_beta   90.00
_cell.angle_gamma   90.00
#
_symmetry.space_group_name_H-M   'P 1'
#
loop_
_entity.id
_entity.type
_entity.pdbx_description
1 polymer ?
#
loop_
_entity_poly.entity_id
_entity_poly.type
_entity_poly.pdbx_seq_one_letter_code
_entity_poly.pdbx_strand_id
1 'polypeptide(L)' 'MILLWKKGNRVLTAGETKVRRDSRMQLLGNDLEISNLKKSDGGDYICELETDAVLPSAITHTVEIWVGFEIYMF' A
#
# COMPACT_ATOMS: atom_id res chain seq x y z
N MET A 1 16.85 -6.64 -9.02
CA MET A 1 15.80 -6.89 -8.01
C MET A 1 15.26 -5.57 -7.51
N ILE A 2 13.96 -5.35 -7.59
CA ILE A 2 13.30 -4.12 -7.11
C ILE A 2 12.00 -4.50 -6.38
N LEU A 3 11.80 -4.00 -5.16
CA LEU A 3 10.55 -4.16 -4.43
C LEU A 3 9.54 -3.09 -4.88
N LEU A 4 8.32 -3.52 -5.19
CA LEU A 4 7.22 -2.66 -5.59
C LEU A 4 6.09 -2.80 -4.58
N TRP A 5 5.62 -1.67 -4.05
CA TRP A 5 4.32 -1.62 -3.38
C TRP A 5 3.27 -1.04 -4.31
N LYS A 6 2.13 -1.72 -4.41
CA LYS A 6 1.02 -1.37 -5.30
C LYS A 6 -0.31 -1.38 -4.54
N LYS A 7 -1.26 -0.55 -4.98
CA LYS A 7 -2.68 -0.63 -4.61
C LYS A 7 -3.53 -0.49 -5.87
N GLY A 8 -4.24 -1.56 -6.25
CA GLY A 8 -4.92 -1.63 -7.55
C GLY A 8 -3.93 -1.42 -8.70
N ASN A 9 -4.20 -0.46 -9.59
CA ASN A 9 -3.32 -0.11 -10.71
C ASN A 9 -2.25 0.95 -10.37
N ARG A 10 -2.15 1.39 -9.12
CA ARG A 10 -1.23 2.45 -8.71
C ARG A 10 0.01 1.87 -8.05
N VAL A 11 1.18 2.24 -8.57
CA VAL A 11 2.47 2.02 -7.89
C VAL A 11 2.64 3.08 -6.80
N LEU A 12 2.92 2.61 -5.58
CA LEU A 12 3.13 3.43 -4.40
C LEU A 12 4.63 3.73 -4.21
N THR A 13 5.45 2.68 -4.27
CA THR A 13 6.91 2.76 -4.19
C THR A 13 7.56 1.84 -5.23
N ALA A 14 8.78 2.18 -5.62
CA ALA A 14 9.66 1.33 -6.43
C ALA A 14 11.09 1.41 -5.89
N GLY A 15 11.54 0.31 -5.29
CA GLY A 15 12.69 0.33 -4.39
C GLY A 15 12.48 1.37 -3.30
N GLU A 16 13.53 2.15 -2.99
CA GLU A 16 13.49 3.24 -2.01
C GLU A 16 12.73 4.49 -2.51
N THR A 17 12.36 4.54 -3.80
CA THR A 17 11.69 5.70 -4.37
C THR A 17 10.19 5.67 -4.08
N LYS A 18 9.69 6.71 -3.40
CA LYS A 18 8.25 6.94 -3.28
C LYS A 18 7.69 7.54 -4.57
N VAL A 19 6.85 6.78 -5.27
CA VAL A 19 6.19 7.19 -6.52
C VAL A 19 4.92 7.97 -6.21
N ARG A 20 4.12 7.49 -5.26
CA ARG A 20 2.88 8.16 -4.85
C ARG A 20 3.18 9.35 -3.94
N ARG A 21 2.80 10.55 -4.38
CA ARG A 21 2.88 11.78 -3.57
C ARG A 21 1.78 11.86 -2.51
N ASP A 22 1.79 10.92 -1.57
CA ASP A 22 1.04 11.00 -0.31
C ASP A 22 2.06 11.14 0.84
N SER A 23 1.95 12.22 1.62
CA SER A 23 2.88 12.50 2.72
C SER A 23 2.72 11.52 3.87
N ARG A 24 1.57 10.85 3.96
CA ARG A 24 1.29 9.86 5.01
C ARG A 24 1.96 8.51 4.77
N MET A 25 2.38 8.25 3.54
CA MET A 25 2.98 7.00 3.11
C MET A 25 4.50 7.11 3.12
N GLN A 26 5.16 6.11 3.69
CA GLN A 26 6.61 5.96 3.65
C GLN A 26 7.02 4.48 3.56
N LEU A 27 8.24 4.26 3.12
CA LEU A 27 8.85 2.92 3.11
C LEU A 27 9.84 2.85 4.27
N LEU A 28 9.67 1.87 5.14
CA LEU A 28 10.58 1.56 6.25
C LEU A 28 11.23 0.21 5.97
N GLY A 29 12.43 0.22 5.38
CA GLY A 29 13.04 -0.99 4.84
C GLY A 29 12.21 -1.55 3.70
N ASN A 30 11.54 -2.69 3.92
CA ASN A 30 10.63 -3.30 2.95
C ASN A 30 9.15 -3.03 3.27
N ASP A 31 8.85 -2.45 4.43
CA ASP A 31 7.49 -2.30 4.91
C ASP A 31 6.88 -0.98 4.44
N LEU A 32 5.67 -1.05 3.90
CA LEU A 32 4.86 0.13 3.61
C LEU A 32 4.17 0.60 4.89
N GLU A 33 4.54 1.78 5.36
CA GLU A 33 3.84 2.44 6.46
C GLU A 33 2.86 3.49 5.92
N ILE A 34 1.65 3.50 6.47
CA ILE A 34 0.62 4.51 6.20
C ILE A 34 0.18 5.11 7.53
N SER A 35 0.57 6.36 7.80
CA SER A 35 0.13 7.13 8.96
C SER A 35 -1.25 7.76 8.74
N ASN A 36 -1.96 8.10 9.82
CA ASN A 36 -3.27 8.78 9.76
C ASN A 36 -4.23 8.13 8.76
N LEU A 37 -4.52 6.83 8.97
CA LEU A 37 -5.37 6.02 8.11
C LEU A 37 -6.76 6.65 7.93
N LYS A 38 -7.27 6.53 6.71
CA LYS A 38 -8.61 6.97 6.29
C LYS A 38 -9.40 5.75 5.83
N LYS A 39 -10.73 5.85 5.82
CA LYS A 39 -11.64 4.82 5.25
C LYS A 39 -11.18 4.35 3.86
N SER A 40 -10.72 5.27 3.01
CA SER A 40 -10.23 4.98 1.65
C SER A 40 -8.91 4.22 1.58
N ASP A 41 -8.17 4.13 2.68
CA ASP A 41 -6.91 3.38 2.72
C ASP A 41 -7.15 1.88 2.85
N GLY A 42 -8.36 1.42 3.19
CA GLY A 42 -8.70 -0.01 3.17
C GLY A 42 -8.60 -0.64 1.78
N GLY A 43 -8.49 -1.96 1.75
CA GLY A 43 -8.39 -2.79 0.53
C GLY A 43 -7.04 -3.49 0.38
N ASP A 44 -6.81 -4.05 -0.81
CA ASP A 44 -5.66 -4.90 -1.09
C ASP A 44 -4.45 -4.10 -1.56
N TYR A 45 -3.31 -4.41 -0.94
CA TYR A 45 -1.99 -3.92 -1.29
C TYR A 45 -1.16 -5.09 -1.78
N ILE A 46 -0.35 -4.89 -2.81
CA ILE A 46 0.52 -5.93 -3.36
C ILE A 46 1.96 -5.51 -3.14
N CYS A 47 2.72 -6.40 -2.49
CA CYS A 47 4.16 -6.36 -2.39
C CYS A 47 4.72 -7.29 -3.46
N GLU A 48 5.33 -6.73 -4.50
CA GLU A 48 5.83 -7.45 -5.67
C GLU A 48 7.35 -7.31 -5.76
N LEU A 49 8.06 -8.41 -5.94
CA LEU A 49 9.50 -8.45 -6.14
C LEU A 49 9.80 -8.64 -7.62
N GLU A 50 10.21 -7.56 -8.27
CA GLU A 50 10.65 -7.55 -9.66
C GLU A 50 12.07 -8.11 -9.74
N THR A 51 12.26 -9.14 -10.54
CA THR A 51 13.53 -9.88 -10.68
C THR A 51 13.73 -10.28 -12.14
N ASP A 52 14.86 -10.90 -12.46
CA ASP A 52 15.10 -11.40 -13.83
C ASP A 52 14.31 -12.70 -14.13
N ALA A 53 13.47 -13.16 -13.20
CA ALA A 53 12.60 -14.31 -13.41
C ALA A 53 11.47 -13.97 -14.39
N VAL A 54 10.98 -15.00 -15.10
CA VAL A 54 9.90 -14.87 -16.08
C VAL A 54 8.60 -14.36 -15.45
N LEU A 55 8.36 -14.67 -14.18
CA LEU A 55 7.18 -14.24 -13.44
C LEU A 55 7.60 -13.54 -12.14
N PRO A 56 7.06 -12.35 -11.84
CA PRO A 56 7.36 -11.67 -10.58
C PRO A 56 6.73 -12.41 -9.41
N SER A 57 7.41 -12.39 -8.27
CA SER A 57 6.89 -12.95 -7.02
C SER A 57 6.09 -11.89 -6.27
N ALA A 58 4.84 -12.17 -5.92
CA ALA A 58 3.95 -11.19 -5.30
C ALA A 58 3.21 -11.74 -4.08
N ILE A 59 3.00 -10.89 -3.07
CA ILE A 59 2.22 -11.15 -1.87
C ILE A 59 1.15 -10.08 -1.74
N THR A 60 -0.09 -10.50 -1.47
CA THR A 60 -1.22 -9.58 -1.23
C THR A 60 -1.44 -9.40 0.27
N HIS A 61 -1.53 -8.14 0.70
CA HIS A 61 -1.85 -7.69 2.04
C HIS A 61 -3.19 -6.97 2.04
N THR A 62 -4.18 -7.49 2.75
CA THR A 62 -5.50 -6.86 2.87
C THR A 62 -5.54 -5.98 4.12
N VAL A 63 -5.92 -4.71 3.96
CA VAL A 63 -6.09 -3.75 5.06
C VAL A 63 -7.57 -3.49 5.30
N GLU A 64 -8.05 -3.81 6.50
CA GLU A 64 -9.41 -3.53 6.93
C GLU A 64 -9.45 -2.29 7.85
N ILE A 65 -10.34 -1.34 7.53
CA ILE A 65 -10.51 -0.12 8.32
C ILE A 65 -11.85 -0.19 9.05
N TRP A 66 -11.79 -0.31 10.37
CA TRP A 66 -12.96 -0.26 11.24
C TRP A 66 -13.30 1.17 11.58
N VAL A 67 -14.56 1.55 11.38
CA VAL A 67 -15.06 2.88 11.71
C VAL A 67 -16.23 2.77 12.67
N GLY A 68 -16.15 3.54 13.74
CA GLY A 68 -17.24 3.67 14.70
C GLY A 68 -18.49 4.25 14.01
N PHE A 69 -19.67 3.86 14.52
CA PHE A 69 -20.94 4.37 14.05
C PHE A 69 -21.01 5.89 14.23
N GLU A 70 -21.04 6.65 13.12
CA GLU A 70 -21.53 8.03 13.12
C GLU A 70 -23.04 7.96 12.86
N ILE A 71 -23.83 7.91 13.92
CA ILE A 71 -25.26 8.21 13.84
C ILE A 71 -25.38 9.67 13.43
N TYR A 72 -25.64 9.92 12.15
CA TYR A 72 -26.13 11.20 11.68
C TYR A 72 -27.47 11.45 12.38
N MET A 73 -27.44 12.26 13.45
CA MET A 73 -28.66 12.80 14.03
C MET A 73 -29.30 13.70 12.97
N PHE A 74 -30.40 13.24 12.40
CA PHE A 74 -31.39 14.09 11.75
C PHE A 74 -32.29 14.72 12.82
#